data_AF-A0A7S1EFU8-F1
#
_entry.id   AF-A0A7S1EFU8-F1
#
_cell.length_a   1.000
_cell.length_b   1.000
_cell.length_c   1.000
_cell.angle_alpha   90.00
_cell.angle_beta   90.00
_cell.angle_gamma   90.00
#
_symmetry.space_group_name_H-M   'P 1'
#
loop_
_entity.id
_entity.type
_entity.pdbx_description
1 polymer ?
#
loop_
_entity_poly.entity_id
_entity_poly.type
_entity_poly.pdbx_seq_one_letter_code
_entity_poly.pdbx_strand_id
1 'polypeptide(L)'
;YYWGCRTIRDDDKRRSCMFNGGDSESRPSYSPAFSAASYGYELLFNQTMINSLPVLVSAVNSAILRTLGGGVIEPSVQVLPKTDAEEAKASATAAYIASNVGALMVTLAFLGVPSQSMLVIVEERDNDVKHMLHLMGVKVAEYWLCTYTFDLIRWVVMASLGTVVLTLVGAPTMWRGEMGLAGWLLMCLFGVALHPLAYLLHFAVSEAKVAQPFWSTLTLVPFFVLFTIYFIFASPFIDVSQGVRDAVSYLLMLFPPVAFAAGIQRVGESGADIDLAGRLG
;
A
#
# COMPACT_ATOMS: atom_id res chain seq x y z
N TYR A 1 5.61 19.18 34.12
CA TYR A 1 5.46 17.88 34.79
C TYR A 1 5.82 16.77 33.81
N TYR A 2 7.07 16.30 33.81
CA TYR A 2 7.44 15.11 33.06
C TYR A 2 7.06 13.89 33.92
N TRP A 3 6.03 13.16 33.50
CA TRP A 3 5.60 11.94 34.17
C TRP A 3 6.27 10.75 33.47
N GLY A 4 7.25 10.11 34.14
CA GLY A 4 7.83 8.87 33.65
C GLY A 4 6.98 7.67 34.06
N CYS A 5 6.36 6.96 33.11
CA CYS A 5 5.84 5.60 33.38
C CYS A 5 7.00 4.61 33.25
N ARG A 6 7.31 3.89 34.34
CA ARG A 6 8.13 2.68 34.30
C ARG A 6 7.20 1.49 34.14
N THR A 7 7.13 0.92 32.94
CA THR A 7 6.31 -0.26 32.66
C THR A 7 6.95 -1.50 33.28
N ILE A 8 6.25 -2.17 34.20
CA ILE A 8 6.64 -3.50 34.68
C ILE A 8 5.88 -4.51 33.82
N ARG A 9 6.61 -5.49 33.27
CA ARG A 9 6.07 -6.51 32.38
C ARG A 9 5.88 -7.79 33.19
N ASP A 10 4.64 -8.07 33.61
CA ASP A 10 4.25 -9.39 34.09
C ASP A 10 3.79 -10.24 32.90
N ASP A 11 4.14 -11.53 32.93
CA ASP A 11 4.04 -12.50 31.82
C ASP A 11 2.60 -12.83 31.35
N ASP A 12 1.59 -12.13 31.87
CA ASP A 12 0.19 -12.43 31.61
C ASP A 12 -0.58 -11.22 31.03
N LYS A 13 -0.19 -10.76 29.82
CA LYS A 13 -0.86 -9.73 28.96
C LYS A 13 -1.37 -8.43 29.63
N ARG A 14 -1.14 -8.20 30.91
CA ARG A 14 -1.57 -7.04 31.69
C ARG A 14 -0.32 -6.25 32.07
N ARG A 15 -0.27 -4.99 31.64
CA ARG A 15 0.80 -4.07 31.99
C ARG A 15 0.25 -3.03 32.95
N SER A 16 0.89 -2.88 34.09
CA SER A 16 0.63 -1.85 35.10
C SER A 16 1.63 -0.70 34.93
N CYS A 17 1.13 0.54 34.99
CA CYS A 17 1.96 1.75 35.08
C CYS A 17 1.89 2.26 36.52
N MET A 18 3.04 2.35 37.19
CA MET A 18 3.15 2.97 38.51
C MET A 18 3.42 4.47 38.32
N PHE A 19 2.51 5.33 38.82
CA PHE A 19 2.70 6.77 38.82
C PHE A 19 3.14 7.22 40.22
N ASN A 20 4.38 7.68 40.34
CA ASN A 20 4.91 8.30 41.56
C ASN A 20 4.98 9.82 41.37
N GLY A 21 4.19 10.57 42.13
CA GLY A 21 4.33 12.02 42.23
C GLY A 21 5.36 12.35 43.32
N GLY A 22 6.63 12.49 42.95
CA GLY A 22 7.69 12.92 43.85
C GLY A 22 8.90 13.42 43.07
N ASP A 23 9.13 14.74 43.11
CA ASP A 23 10.26 15.40 42.46
C ASP A 23 11.58 15.00 43.15
N SER A 24 12.49 14.39 42.40
CA SER A 24 13.89 14.19 42.82
C SER A 24 14.81 15.09 42.00
N GLU A 25 14.72 16.42 42.17
CA GLU A 25 15.81 17.32 41.76
C GLU A 25 15.80 18.62 42.56
N SER A 26 16.98 19.02 43.01
CA SER A 26 17.28 19.96 44.08
C SER A 26 17.28 21.43 43.64
N ARG A 27 16.47 22.31 44.29
CA ARG A 27 16.69 23.78 44.48
C ARG A 27 15.62 24.45 45.37
N PRO A 28 15.86 25.67 45.91
CA PRO A 28 15.55 26.02 47.31
C PRO A 28 14.10 26.43 47.59
N SER A 29 13.74 26.15 48.83
CA SER A 29 12.41 26.18 49.43
C SER A 29 11.80 27.59 49.60
N TYR A 30 10.58 27.75 49.11
CA TYR A 30 9.54 28.56 49.76
C TYR A 30 8.42 27.60 50.16
N SER A 31 8.24 27.41 51.46
CA SER A 31 7.16 26.59 52.04
C SER A 31 6.08 27.51 52.60
N PRO A 32 4.82 27.39 52.16
CA PRO A 32 3.74 27.18 53.10
C PRO A 32 3.61 25.67 53.34
N ALA A 33 3.41 25.27 54.59
CA ALA A 33 3.28 23.89 55.00
C ALA A 33 2.10 23.19 54.28
N PHE A 34 2.37 22.57 53.13
CA PHE A 34 1.50 21.57 52.53
C PHE A 34 2.18 20.23 52.73
N SER A 35 1.72 19.45 53.71
CA SER A 35 2.04 18.03 53.78
C SER A 35 1.36 17.38 52.57
N ALA A 36 2.07 17.28 51.45
CA ALA A 36 1.58 16.57 50.28
C ALA A 36 1.56 15.08 50.62
N ALA A 37 0.41 14.59 51.10
CA ALA A 37 0.17 13.16 51.17
C ALA A 37 0.34 12.59 49.75
N SER A 38 1.36 11.77 49.53
CA SER A 38 1.59 11.13 48.26
C SER A 38 0.56 10.01 48.08
N TYR A 39 -0.37 10.17 47.15
CA TYR A 39 -1.32 9.14 46.77
C TYR A 39 -0.75 8.34 45.60
N GLY A 40 -0.36 7.08 45.85
CA GLY A 40 -0.03 6.11 44.81
C GLY A 40 -1.24 5.25 44.49
N TYR A 41 -1.56 5.07 43.21
CA TYR A 41 -2.62 4.17 42.75
C TYR A 41 -2.17 3.35 41.55
N GLU A 42 -2.69 2.13 41.43
CA GLU A 42 -2.48 1.24 40.30
C GLU A 42 -3.76 1.17 39.46
N LEU A 43 -3.62 1.39 38.15
CA LEU A 43 -4.75 1.41 37.22
C LEU A 43 -4.65 0.27 36.22
N LEU A 44 -5.75 -0.48 36.10
CA LEU A 44 -5.97 -1.43 35.04
C LEU A 44 -6.81 -0.74 33.95
N PHE A 45 -6.22 -0.53 32.77
CA PHE A 45 -6.88 0.17 31.67
C PHE A 45 -6.90 -0.68 30.39
N ASN A 46 -7.90 -0.45 29.55
CA ASN A 46 -8.09 -1.20 28.31
C ASN A 46 -7.24 -0.63 27.16
N GLN A 47 -6.24 -1.38 26.70
CA GLN A 47 -5.34 -0.96 25.61
C GLN A 47 -6.01 -0.87 24.23
N THR A 48 -7.22 -1.42 24.08
CA THR A 48 -7.97 -1.35 22.82
C THR A 48 -8.50 0.06 22.54
N MET A 49 -8.69 0.88 23.58
CA MET A 49 -9.16 2.25 23.45
C MET A 49 -8.02 3.24 23.66
N ILE A 50 -7.78 4.10 22.67
CA ILE A 50 -6.70 5.11 22.67
C ILE A 50 -6.81 6.05 23.88
N ASN A 51 -8.04 6.39 24.29
CA ASN A 51 -8.30 7.35 25.36
C ASN A 51 -8.60 6.70 26.72
N SER A 52 -8.48 5.37 26.87
CA SER A 52 -8.86 4.70 28.13
C SER A 52 -8.01 5.13 29.32
N LEU A 53 -6.70 5.24 29.14
CA LEU A 53 -5.75 5.61 30.18
C LEU A 53 -6.00 7.05 30.71
N PRO A 54 -6.02 8.11 29.88
CA PRO A 54 -6.23 9.48 30.37
C PRO A 54 -7.60 9.65 31.03
N VAL A 55 -8.64 8.99 30.53
CA VAL A 55 -9.99 9.01 31.14
C VAL A 55 -9.96 8.38 32.53
N LEU A 56 -9.29 7.24 32.69
CA LEU A 56 -9.23 6.53 33.98
C LEU A 56 -8.40 7.31 35.01
N VAL A 57 -7.27 7.89 34.60
CA VAL A 57 -6.45 8.78 35.45
C VAL A 57 -7.26 9.98 35.94
N SER A 58 -8.02 10.63 35.05
CA SER A 58 -8.88 11.75 35.42
C SER A 58 -10.01 11.34 36.37
N ALA A 59 -10.62 10.17 36.16
CA ALA A 59 -11.65 9.63 37.03
C ALA A 59 -11.12 9.35 38.45
N VAL A 60 -9.93 8.75 38.58
CA VAL A 60 -9.31 8.46 39.88
C VAL A 60 -8.87 9.75 40.59
N ASN A 61 -8.25 10.68 39.86
CA ASN A 61 -7.88 11.98 40.45
C ASN A 61 -9.12 12.76 40.92
N SER A 62 -10.23 12.70 40.18
CA SER A 62 -11.50 13.28 40.62
C SER A 62 -12.06 12.61 41.87
N ALA A 63 -11.95 11.29 41.96
CA ALA A 63 -12.39 10.54 43.14
C ALA A 63 -11.56 10.91 44.38
N ILE A 64 -10.23 11.04 44.25
CA ILE A 64 -9.34 11.49 45.32
C ILE A 64 -9.65 12.94 45.72
N LEU A 65 -9.90 13.82 44.75
CA LEU A 65 -10.28 15.20 45.08
C LEU A 65 -11.61 15.28 45.83
N ARG A 66 -12.59 14.43 45.50
CA ARG A 66 -13.86 14.35 46.27
C ARG A 66 -13.64 13.96 47.73
N THR A 67 -12.69 13.08 48.03
CA THR A 67 -12.42 12.70 49.44
C THR A 67 -11.76 13.82 50.23
N LEU A 68 -11.03 14.70 49.55
CA LEU A 68 -10.37 15.88 50.15
C LEU A 68 -11.29 17.11 50.22
N GLY A 69 -12.58 16.99 49.87
CA GLY A 69 -13.53 18.10 49.83
C GLY A 69 -13.40 19.01 48.59
N GLY A 70 -12.66 18.56 47.57
CA GLY A 70 -12.52 19.22 46.28
C GLY A 70 -13.60 18.86 45.26
N GLY A 71 -13.52 19.47 44.08
CA GLY A 71 -14.48 19.31 42.97
C GLY A 71 -14.23 18.09 42.07
N VAL A 72 -15.02 18.00 40.99
CA VAL A 72 -14.91 16.97 39.94
C VAL A 72 -14.02 17.49 38.81
N ILE A 73 -13.04 16.69 38.35
CA ILE A 73 -12.28 17.01 37.13
C ILE A 73 -13.07 16.42 35.96
N GLU A 74 -13.47 17.26 35.02
CA GLU A 74 -14.06 16.81 33.76
C GLU A 74 -12.94 16.61 32.73
N PRO A 75 -12.66 15.37 32.29
CA PRO A 75 -11.60 15.12 31.31
C PRO A 75 -12.03 15.65 29.94
N SER A 76 -11.40 16.72 29.49
CA SER A 76 -11.48 17.16 28.09
C SER A 76 -10.21 16.76 27.36
N VAL A 77 -10.35 15.99 26.29
CA VAL A 77 -9.24 15.66 25.38
C VAL A 77 -9.35 16.57 24.18
N GLN A 78 -8.58 17.66 24.19
CA GLN A 78 -8.28 18.39 22.97
C GLN A 78 -7.06 17.76 22.32
N VAL A 79 -7.27 17.17 21.15
CA VAL A 79 -6.16 16.86 20.25
C VAL A 79 -5.51 18.19 19.88
N LEU A 80 -4.22 18.32 20.13
CA LEU A 80 -3.47 19.48 19.68
C LEU A 80 -3.63 19.59 18.16
N PRO A 81 -3.89 20.81 17.63
CA PRO A 81 -3.89 21.00 16.19
C PRO A 81 -2.53 20.56 15.66
N LYS A 82 -2.55 19.73 14.61
CA LYS A 82 -1.31 19.32 13.95
C LYS A 82 -0.63 20.57 13.41
N THR A 83 0.68 20.61 13.47
CA THR A 83 1.41 21.65 12.74
C THR A 83 1.17 21.46 11.24
N ASP A 84 1.15 22.55 10.46
CA ASP A 84 0.94 22.48 9.01
C ASP A 84 1.93 21.51 8.33
N ALA A 85 3.16 21.44 8.85
CA ALA A 85 4.19 20.52 8.40
C ALA A 85 3.86 19.04 8.70
N GLU A 86 3.24 18.74 9.84
CA GLU A 86 2.81 17.39 10.19
C GLU A 86 1.56 16.97 9.41
N GLU A 87 0.65 17.89 9.14
CA GLU A 87 -0.54 17.64 8.33
C GLU A 87 -0.19 17.40 6.85
N ALA A 88 0.72 18.19 6.30
CA ALA A 88 1.26 17.99 4.95
C ALA A 88 1.98 16.64 4.83
N LYS A 89 2.81 16.26 5.81
CA LYS A 89 3.47 14.94 5.82
C LYS A 89 2.47 13.79 5.95
N ALA A 90 1.48 13.91 6.82
CA ALA A 90 0.48 12.86 7.01
C ALA A 90 -0.39 12.65 5.76
N SER A 91 -0.83 13.73 5.11
CA SER A 91 -1.61 13.67 3.87
C SER A 91 -0.79 13.13 2.70
N ALA A 92 0.46 13.57 2.54
CA ALA A 92 1.37 13.02 1.52
C ALA A 92 1.65 11.51 1.73
N THR A 93 1.83 11.09 3.00
CA THR A 93 2.00 9.67 3.33
C THR A 93 0.76 8.85 2.99
N ALA A 94 -0.43 9.36 3.33
CA ALA A 94 -1.68 8.68 3.02
C ALA A 94 -1.91 8.57 1.50
N ALA A 95 -1.61 9.63 0.74
CA ALA A 95 -1.71 9.65 -0.71
C ALA A 95 -0.72 8.67 -1.36
N TYR A 96 0.53 8.64 -0.89
CA TYR A 96 1.55 7.69 -1.35
C TYR A 96 1.14 6.23 -1.10
N ILE A 97 0.62 5.92 0.09
CA ILE A 97 0.16 4.55 0.39
C ILE A 97 -1.05 4.20 -0.47
N ALA A 98 -2.01 5.10 -0.62
CA ALA A 98 -3.20 4.87 -1.43
C ALA A 98 -2.86 4.67 -2.92
N SER A 99 -1.94 5.45 -3.48
CA SER A 99 -1.50 5.29 -4.88
C SER A 99 -0.80 3.97 -5.11
N ASN A 100 0.08 3.55 -4.19
CA ASN A 100 0.79 2.27 -4.26
C ASN A 100 -0.15 1.07 -4.13
N VAL A 101 -1.09 1.11 -3.19
CA VAL A 101 -2.10 0.05 -3.03
C VAL A 101 -2.98 -0.02 -4.27
N GLY A 102 -3.40 1.13 -4.81
CA GLY A 102 -4.16 1.19 -6.07
C GLY A 102 -3.39 0.59 -7.24
N ALA A 103 -2.13 0.97 -7.42
CA ALA A 103 -1.27 0.43 -8.47
C ALA A 103 -1.07 -1.09 -8.34
N LEU A 104 -0.86 -1.58 -7.11
CA LEU A 104 -0.73 -3.01 -6.83
C LEU A 104 -2.02 -3.76 -7.20
N MET A 105 -3.19 -3.27 -6.76
CA MET A 105 -4.48 -3.90 -7.05
C MET A 105 -4.79 -3.95 -8.55
N VAL A 106 -4.56 -2.84 -9.27
CA VAL A 106 -4.74 -2.79 -10.72
C VAL A 106 -3.78 -3.77 -11.40
N THR A 107 -2.50 -3.77 -11.03
CA THR A 107 -1.51 -4.69 -11.63
C THR A 107 -1.89 -6.15 -11.40
N LEU A 108 -2.31 -6.52 -10.18
CA LEU A 108 -2.77 -7.88 -9.88
C LEU A 108 -3.99 -8.29 -10.70
N ALA A 109 -4.94 -7.38 -10.92
CA ALA A 109 -6.13 -7.66 -11.73
C ALA A 109 -5.76 -8.01 -13.18
N PHE A 110 -4.78 -7.32 -13.75
CA PHE A 110 -4.38 -7.52 -15.15
C PHE A 110 -3.34 -8.63 -15.37
N LEU A 111 -2.60 -9.05 -14.33
CA LEU A 111 -1.63 -10.14 -14.42
C LEU A 111 -2.23 -11.51 -14.79
N GLY A 112 -3.52 -11.73 -14.50
CA GLY A 112 -4.22 -12.97 -14.83
C GLY A 112 -4.52 -13.15 -16.33
N VAL A 113 -4.60 -12.06 -17.10
CA VAL A 113 -4.97 -12.11 -18.52
C VAL A 113 -3.95 -12.87 -19.38
N PRO A 114 -2.63 -12.59 -19.35
CA PRO A 114 -1.65 -13.35 -20.13
C PRO A 114 -1.55 -14.83 -19.71
N SER A 115 -2.01 -15.18 -18.51
CA SER A 115 -2.11 -16.57 -18.07
C SER A 115 -3.06 -17.37 -18.95
N GLN A 116 -4.17 -16.74 -19.38
CA GLN A 116 -5.14 -17.35 -20.28
C GLN A 116 -4.58 -17.49 -21.69
N SER A 117 -3.85 -16.48 -22.18
CA SER A 117 -3.16 -16.57 -23.48
C SER A 117 -2.15 -17.71 -23.50
N MET A 118 -1.36 -17.87 -22.43
CA MET A 118 -0.43 -18.99 -22.29
C MET A 118 -1.14 -20.35 -22.26
N LEU A 119 -2.27 -20.46 -21.54
CA LEU A 119 -3.07 -21.68 -21.48
C LEU A 119 -3.49 -22.14 -22.88
N VAL A 120 -4.06 -21.24 -23.69
CA VAL A 120 -4.52 -21.55 -25.05
C VAL A 120 -3.37 -22.04 -25.92
N ILE A 121 -2.20 -21.40 -25.86
CA ILE A 121 -1.04 -21.79 -26.68
C ILE A 121 -0.52 -23.19 -26.29
N VAL A 122 -0.54 -23.52 -24.99
CA VAL A 122 -0.12 -24.83 -24.49
C VAL A 122 -1.17 -25.88 -24.86
N GLU A 123 -2.46 -25.58 -24.74
CA GLU A 123 -3.56 -26.46 -25.13
C GLU A 123 -3.55 -26.78 -26.63
N GLU A 124 -3.26 -25.79 -27.49
CA GLU A 124 -3.09 -26.01 -28.93
C GLU A 124 -1.89 -26.90 -29.27
N ARG A 125 -0.85 -26.91 -28.41
CA ARG A 125 0.29 -27.81 -28.56
C ARG A 125 -0.03 -29.20 -28.02
N ASP A 126 -0.73 -29.30 -26.90
CA ASP A 126 -1.12 -30.56 -26.25
C ASP A 126 -2.09 -31.37 -27.12
N ASN A 127 -2.96 -30.68 -27.86
CA ASN A 127 -3.92 -31.27 -28.80
C ASN A 127 -3.40 -31.38 -30.25
N ASP A 128 -2.11 -31.13 -30.50
CA ASP A 128 -1.49 -31.17 -31.84
C ASP A 128 -2.19 -30.29 -32.92
N VAL A 129 -2.92 -29.26 -32.49
CA VAL A 129 -3.67 -28.35 -33.38
C VAL A 129 -2.72 -27.63 -34.33
N LYS A 130 -1.53 -27.24 -33.84
CA LYS A 130 -0.47 -26.63 -34.65
C LYS A 130 -0.01 -27.56 -35.78
N HIS A 131 0.10 -28.86 -35.52
CA HIS A 131 0.49 -29.84 -36.52
C HIS A 131 -0.61 -29.98 -37.59
N MET A 132 -1.87 -30.08 -37.17
CA MET A 132 -3.01 -30.13 -38.08
C MET A 132 -3.10 -28.88 -38.97
N LEU A 133 -2.92 -27.68 -38.40
CA LEU A 133 -2.87 -26.42 -39.16
C LEU A 133 -1.77 -26.42 -40.21
N HIS A 134 -0.61 -26.99 -39.87
CA HIS A 134 0.50 -27.10 -40.81
C HIS A 134 0.20 -28.07 -41.96
N LEU A 135 -0.45 -29.21 -41.68
CA LEU A 135 -0.92 -30.15 -42.70
C LEU A 135 -1.94 -29.51 -43.66
N MET A 136 -2.71 -28.53 -43.18
CA MET A 136 -3.65 -27.75 -43.99
C MET A 136 -2.97 -26.60 -44.78
N GLY A 137 -1.64 -26.47 -44.71
CA GLY A 137 -0.88 -25.51 -45.49
C GLY A 137 -0.66 -24.15 -44.82
N VAL A 138 -1.01 -23.98 -43.54
CA VAL A 138 -0.73 -22.74 -42.80
C VAL A 138 0.76 -22.65 -42.48
N LYS A 139 1.36 -21.49 -42.77
CA LYS A 139 2.77 -21.24 -42.44
C LYS A 139 2.91 -20.91 -40.96
N VAL A 140 4.03 -21.31 -40.37
CA VAL A 140 4.35 -21.05 -38.95
C VAL A 140 4.31 -19.54 -38.64
N ALA A 141 4.78 -18.69 -39.55
CA ALA A 141 4.77 -17.23 -39.35
C ALA A 141 3.34 -16.65 -39.32
N GLU A 142 2.44 -17.16 -40.17
CA GLU A 142 1.04 -16.71 -40.25
C GLU A 142 0.28 -17.08 -38.96
N TYR A 143 0.55 -18.28 -38.41
CA TYR A 143 0.02 -18.70 -37.12
C TYR A 143 0.42 -17.73 -36.00
N TRP A 144 1.72 -17.47 -35.81
CA TRP A 144 2.17 -16.61 -34.70
C TRP A 144 1.70 -15.16 -34.83
N LEU A 145 1.65 -14.61 -36.05
CA LEU A 145 1.12 -13.27 -36.29
C LEU A 145 -0.37 -13.19 -35.95
N CYS A 146 -1.16 -14.18 -36.35
CA CYS A 146 -2.58 -14.23 -36.05
C CYS A 146 -2.84 -14.36 -34.55
N THR A 147 -2.17 -15.31 -33.88
CA THR A 147 -2.31 -15.53 -32.43
C THR A 147 -1.91 -14.28 -31.64
N TYR A 148 -0.78 -13.65 -31.97
CA TYR A 148 -0.33 -12.44 -31.29
C TYR A 148 -1.28 -11.25 -31.52
N THR A 149 -1.76 -11.07 -32.76
CA THR A 149 -2.71 -9.99 -33.07
C THR A 149 -4.04 -10.20 -32.33
N PHE A 150 -4.53 -11.43 -32.27
CA PHE A 150 -5.74 -11.78 -31.54
C PHE A 150 -5.61 -11.51 -30.04
N ASP A 151 -4.47 -11.87 -29.45
CA ASP A 151 -4.14 -11.57 -28.06
C ASP A 151 -4.09 -10.07 -27.78
N LEU A 152 -3.46 -9.28 -28.66
CA LEU A 152 -3.41 -7.83 -28.53
C LEU A 152 -4.81 -7.20 -28.62
N ILE A 153 -5.67 -7.66 -29.54
CA ILE A 153 -7.05 -7.16 -29.65
C ILE A 153 -7.82 -7.48 -28.37
N ARG A 154 -7.74 -8.72 -27.87
CA ARG A 154 -8.37 -9.10 -26.59
C ARG A 154 -7.88 -8.24 -25.44
N TRP A 155 -6.58 -7.96 -25.41
CA TRP A 155 -5.98 -7.10 -24.38
C TRP A 155 -6.50 -5.67 -24.44
N VAL A 156 -6.56 -5.05 -25.63
CA VAL A 156 -7.07 -3.68 -25.79
C VAL A 156 -8.54 -3.58 -25.35
N VAL A 157 -9.35 -4.60 -25.63
CA VAL A 157 -10.73 -4.68 -25.14
C VAL A 157 -10.77 -4.77 -23.61
N MET A 158 -9.94 -5.61 -22.99
CA MET A 158 -9.86 -5.71 -21.52
C MET A 158 -9.35 -4.41 -20.88
N ALA A 159 -8.34 -3.77 -21.47
CA ALA A 159 -7.78 -2.50 -20.98
C ALA A 159 -8.82 -1.38 -21.04
N SER A 160 -9.53 -1.24 -22.17
CA SER A 160 -10.58 -0.22 -22.32
C SER A 160 -11.75 -0.44 -21.36
N LEU A 161 -12.24 -1.68 -21.21
CA LEU A 161 -13.26 -2.01 -20.22
C LEU A 161 -12.79 -1.72 -18.80
N GLY A 162 -11.54 -2.07 -18.48
CA GLY A 162 -10.91 -1.76 -17.19
C GLY A 162 -10.89 -0.26 -16.90
N THR A 163 -10.44 0.56 -17.85
CA THR A 163 -10.45 2.02 -17.71
C THR A 163 -11.86 2.55 -17.50
N VAL A 164 -12.86 2.07 -18.24
CA VAL A 164 -14.27 2.49 -18.05
C VAL A 164 -14.74 2.15 -16.64
N VAL A 165 -14.51 0.92 -16.15
CA VAL A 165 -14.90 0.53 -14.79
C VAL A 165 -14.22 1.41 -13.75
N LEU A 166 -12.91 1.67 -13.89
CA LEU A 166 -12.15 2.52 -12.97
C LEU A 166 -12.66 3.97 -12.96
N THR A 167 -13.08 4.50 -14.11
CA THR A 167 -13.70 5.83 -14.19
C THR A 167 -15.07 5.89 -13.49
N LEU A 168 -15.87 4.83 -13.61
CA LEU A 168 -17.23 4.75 -13.03
C LEU A 168 -17.20 4.55 -11.51
N VAL A 169 -16.27 3.75 -11.00
CA VAL A 169 -16.09 3.52 -9.56
C VAL A 169 -15.65 4.80 -8.83
N GLY A 170 -15.23 5.83 -9.56
CA GLY A 170 -14.69 7.04 -8.96
C GLY A 170 -13.37 6.76 -8.25
N ALA A 171 -12.58 5.80 -8.76
CA ALA A 171 -11.19 5.63 -8.37
C ALA A 171 -10.45 6.98 -8.52
N PRO A 172 -9.34 7.20 -7.78
CA PRO A 172 -8.67 8.50 -7.70
C PRO A 172 -8.50 9.19 -9.06
N THR A 173 -8.36 10.51 -9.01
CA THR A 173 -8.15 11.45 -10.13
C THR A 173 -7.25 10.96 -11.27
N MET A 174 -6.41 9.96 -11.01
CA MET A 174 -5.63 9.15 -11.96
C MET A 174 -6.38 8.66 -13.20
N TRP A 175 -7.71 8.46 -13.17
CA TRP A 175 -8.47 7.93 -14.32
C TRP A 175 -9.31 8.97 -15.09
N ARG A 176 -9.25 10.26 -14.74
CA ARG A 176 -10.06 11.31 -15.39
C ARG A 176 -9.22 12.18 -16.33
N GLY A 177 -9.84 12.69 -17.40
CA GLY A 177 -9.23 13.63 -18.34
C GLY A 177 -7.95 13.08 -18.99
N GLU A 178 -6.91 13.92 -19.08
CA GLU A 178 -5.62 13.57 -19.70
C GLU A 178 -4.89 12.44 -18.96
N MET A 179 -5.09 12.32 -17.64
CA MET A 179 -4.49 11.26 -16.83
C MET A 179 -5.14 9.89 -17.12
N GLY A 180 -6.43 9.87 -17.43
CA GLY A 180 -7.12 8.66 -17.87
C GLY A 180 -6.57 8.11 -19.19
N LEU A 181 -6.22 9.00 -20.13
CA LEU A 181 -5.57 8.59 -21.39
C LEU A 181 -4.17 8.02 -21.13
N ALA A 182 -3.37 8.68 -20.27
CA ALA A 182 -2.05 8.18 -19.88
C ALA A 182 -2.12 6.80 -19.21
N GLY A 183 -3.09 6.61 -18.30
CA GLY A 183 -3.35 5.31 -17.67
C GLY A 183 -3.74 4.24 -18.68
N TRP A 184 -4.64 4.55 -19.62
CA TRP A 184 -5.03 3.62 -20.69
C TRP A 184 -3.85 3.24 -21.60
N LEU A 185 -3.02 4.21 -21.99
CA LEU A 185 -1.81 3.95 -22.77
C LEU A 185 -0.83 3.04 -22.03
N LEU A 186 -0.61 3.28 -20.72
CA LEU A 186 0.21 2.40 -19.88
C LEU A 186 -0.33 0.96 -19.85
N MET A 187 -1.65 0.79 -19.76
CA MET A 187 -2.27 -0.53 -19.82
C MET A 187 -2.07 -1.19 -21.18
N CYS A 188 -2.20 -0.46 -22.29
CA CYS A 188 -1.91 -0.99 -23.62
C CYS A 188 -0.44 -1.42 -23.77
N LEU A 189 0.51 -0.59 -23.35
CA LEU A 189 1.95 -0.92 -23.38
C LEU A 189 2.27 -2.14 -22.51
N PHE A 190 1.61 -2.26 -21.36
CA PHE A 190 1.76 -3.39 -20.47
C PHE A 190 1.40 -4.72 -21.14
N GLY A 191 0.30 -4.75 -21.91
CA GLY A 191 -0.08 -5.93 -22.70
C GLY A 191 0.94 -6.27 -23.78
N VAL A 192 1.44 -5.27 -24.50
CA VAL A 192 2.46 -5.46 -25.54
C VAL A 192 3.75 -6.05 -24.96
N ALA A 193 4.10 -5.71 -23.72
CA ALA A 193 5.28 -6.25 -23.03
C ALA A 193 5.04 -7.65 -22.40
N LEU A 194 3.85 -7.90 -21.86
CA LEU A 194 3.53 -9.17 -21.17
C LEU A 194 3.34 -10.35 -22.12
N HIS A 195 2.68 -10.17 -23.27
CA HIS A 195 2.38 -11.28 -24.18
C HIS A 195 3.66 -11.93 -24.74
N PRO A 196 4.68 -11.18 -25.21
CA PRO A 196 5.95 -11.77 -25.63
C PRO A 196 6.64 -12.53 -24.49
N LEU A 197 6.56 -12.04 -23.24
CA LEU A 197 7.08 -12.74 -22.08
C LEU A 197 6.37 -14.09 -21.86
N ALA A 198 5.04 -14.14 -22.01
CA ALA A 198 4.27 -15.38 -22.00
C ALA A 198 4.69 -16.35 -23.10
N TYR A 199 4.96 -15.82 -24.30
CA TYR A 199 5.35 -16.62 -25.45
C TYR A 199 6.79 -17.15 -25.31
N LEU A 200 7.68 -16.47 -24.59
CA LEU A 200 9.00 -17.00 -24.29
C LEU A 200 8.93 -18.13 -23.25
N LEU A 201 8.02 -18.01 -22.29
CA LEU A 201 7.94 -18.92 -21.15
C LEU A 201 7.03 -20.14 -21.38
N HIS A 202 6.16 -20.12 -22.41
CA HIS A 202 5.26 -21.24 -22.70
C HIS A 202 6.02 -22.55 -23.03
N PHE A 203 7.25 -22.45 -23.53
CA PHE A 203 8.08 -23.62 -23.85
C PHE A 203 8.46 -24.45 -22.62
N ALA A 204 8.49 -23.83 -21.43
CA ALA A 204 8.85 -24.51 -20.18
C ALA A 204 7.76 -25.43 -19.63
N VAL A 205 6.54 -25.34 -20.17
CA VAL A 205 5.39 -26.16 -19.73
C VAL A 205 5.02 -27.12 -20.85
N SER A 206 4.78 -28.39 -20.51
CA SER A 206 4.31 -29.42 -21.44
C SER A 206 2.79 -29.61 -21.43
N GLU A 207 2.17 -29.55 -20.25
CA GLU A 207 0.75 -29.88 -20.02
C GLU A 207 -0.10 -28.62 -19.85
N ALA A 208 -1.27 -28.58 -20.50
CA ALA A 208 -2.20 -27.43 -20.40
C ALA A 208 -2.66 -27.17 -18.96
N LYS A 209 -2.89 -28.23 -18.17
CA LYS A 209 -3.33 -28.15 -16.77
C LYS A 209 -2.36 -27.36 -15.87
N VAL A 210 -1.07 -27.39 -16.20
CA VAL A 210 -0.01 -26.75 -15.41
C VAL A 210 0.31 -25.34 -15.92
N ALA A 211 -0.10 -24.98 -17.15
CA ALA A 211 0.26 -23.72 -17.78
C ALA A 211 -0.18 -22.48 -17.00
N GLN A 212 -1.46 -22.45 -16.60
CA GLN A 212 -2.03 -21.33 -15.84
C GLN A 212 -1.38 -21.13 -14.45
N PRO A 213 -1.29 -22.16 -13.57
CA PRO A 213 -0.65 -21.99 -12.27
C PRO A 213 0.86 -21.74 -12.37
N PHE A 214 1.54 -22.28 -13.38
CA PHE A 214 2.96 -21.99 -13.65
C PHE A 214 3.17 -20.52 -13.97
N TRP A 215 2.42 -19.96 -14.92
CA TRP A 215 2.49 -18.55 -15.28
C TRP A 215 2.20 -17.65 -14.06
N SER A 216 1.13 -17.98 -13.34
CA SER A 216 0.69 -17.19 -12.20
C SER A 216 1.78 -17.16 -11.12
N THR A 217 2.40 -18.30 -10.82
CA THR A 217 3.50 -18.37 -9.84
C THR A 217 4.73 -17.61 -10.31
N LEU A 218 5.11 -17.78 -11.58
CA LEU A 218 6.30 -17.17 -12.18
C LEU A 218 6.19 -15.64 -12.30
N THR A 219 4.99 -15.09 -12.38
CA THR A 219 4.79 -13.64 -12.48
C THR A 219 4.41 -13.00 -11.15
N LEU A 220 3.51 -13.61 -10.36
CA LEU A 220 3.05 -13.04 -9.09
C LEU A 220 4.16 -13.02 -8.04
N VAL A 221 4.90 -14.11 -7.85
CA VAL A 221 5.90 -14.18 -6.77
C VAL A 221 7.01 -13.14 -7.00
N PRO A 222 7.64 -13.06 -8.19
CA PRO A 222 8.61 -12.01 -8.46
C PRO A 222 7.99 -10.62 -8.41
N PHE A 223 6.75 -10.44 -8.88
CA PHE A 223 6.08 -9.15 -8.79
C PHE A 223 5.96 -8.67 -7.33
N PHE A 224 5.47 -9.49 -6.41
CA PHE A 224 5.36 -9.10 -5.00
C PHE A 224 6.73 -8.75 -4.39
N VAL A 225 7.76 -9.55 -4.65
CA VAL A 225 9.11 -9.31 -4.12
C VAL A 225 9.70 -8.01 -4.69
N LEU A 226 9.72 -7.88 -6.01
CA LEU A 226 10.32 -6.73 -6.69
C LEU A 226 9.54 -5.44 -6.44
N PHE A 227 8.20 -5.51 -6.39
CA PHE A 227 7.36 -4.37 -6.06
C PHE A 227 7.53 -3.91 -4.61
N THR A 228 7.72 -4.84 -3.67
CA THR A 228 8.03 -4.48 -2.28
C THR A 228 9.37 -3.75 -2.17
N ILE A 229 10.39 -4.22 -2.90
CA ILE A 229 11.68 -3.54 -2.97
C ILE A 229 11.50 -2.15 -3.59
N TYR A 230 10.78 -2.04 -4.70
CA TYR A 230 10.47 -0.77 -5.34
C TYR A 230 9.77 0.20 -4.39
N PHE A 231 8.72 -0.26 -3.68
CA PHE A 231 7.96 0.53 -2.72
C PHE A 231 8.83 1.11 -1.60
N ILE A 232 9.81 0.34 -1.12
CA ILE A 232 10.74 0.78 -0.07
C ILE A 232 11.68 1.86 -0.63
N PHE A 233 12.33 1.61 -1.77
CA PHE A 233 13.30 2.54 -2.36
C PHE A 233 12.67 3.81 -2.96
N ALA A 234 11.43 3.72 -3.45
CA ALA A 234 10.66 4.85 -3.95
C ALA A 234 10.04 5.70 -2.83
N SER A 235 10.07 5.22 -1.58
CA SER A 235 9.45 5.94 -0.48
C SER A 235 10.15 7.27 -0.19
N PRO A 236 9.38 8.34 0.07
CA PRO A 236 9.96 9.64 0.44
C PRO A 236 10.57 9.66 1.85
N PHE A 237 10.39 8.57 2.63
CA PHE A 237 10.78 8.49 4.04
C PHE A 237 12.18 7.94 4.27
N ILE A 238 12.82 7.32 3.27
CA ILE A 238 14.15 6.73 3.40
C ILE A 238 15.15 7.58 2.65
N ASP A 239 16.05 8.26 3.35
CA ASP A 239 17.11 9.07 2.76
C ASP A 239 18.13 8.18 2.01
N VAL A 240 18.05 8.16 0.69
CA VAL A 240 18.96 7.42 -0.21
C VAL A 240 19.36 8.39 -1.31
N SER A 241 20.63 8.34 -1.73
CA SER A 241 21.11 9.13 -2.87
C SER A 241 20.20 8.93 -4.10
N GLN A 242 19.81 10.04 -4.74
CA GLN A 242 18.90 10.02 -5.89
C GLN A 242 19.41 9.08 -7.00
N GLY A 243 20.72 9.07 -7.27
CA GLY A 243 21.31 8.18 -8.28
C GLY A 243 21.15 6.69 -7.98
N VAL A 244 21.17 6.29 -6.70
CA VAL A 244 20.93 4.90 -6.30
C VAL A 244 19.45 4.55 -6.42
N ARG A 245 18.55 5.46 -6.02
CA ARG A 245 17.10 5.25 -6.16
C ARG A 245 16.70 5.06 -7.62
N ASP A 246 17.23 5.89 -8.50
CA ASP A 246 16.95 5.82 -9.93
C ASP A 246 17.51 4.54 -10.54
N ALA A 247 18.76 4.20 -10.26
CA ALA A 247 19.39 2.98 -10.77
C ALA A 247 18.62 1.71 -10.34
N VAL A 248 18.25 1.62 -9.06
CA VAL A 248 17.45 0.49 -8.54
C VAL A 248 16.05 0.49 -9.17
N SER A 249 15.40 1.64 -9.29
CA SER A 249 14.07 1.74 -9.91
C SER A 249 14.10 1.26 -11.37
N TYR A 250 15.06 1.73 -12.17
CA TYR A 250 15.20 1.30 -13.56
C TYR A 250 15.53 -0.18 -13.70
N LEU A 251 16.37 -0.72 -12.80
CA LEU A 251 16.67 -2.15 -12.78
C LEU A 251 15.41 -2.99 -12.49
N LEU A 252 14.62 -2.58 -11.49
CA LEU A 252 13.38 -3.27 -11.12
C LEU A 252 12.30 -3.15 -12.21
N MET A 253 12.26 -2.01 -12.92
CA MET A 253 11.37 -1.76 -14.05
C MET A 253 11.67 -2.64 -15.28
N LEU A 254 12.81 -3.35 -15.32
CA LEU A 254 13.06 -4.34 -16.36
C LEU A 254 11.99 -5.44 -16.36
N PHE A 255 11.40 -5.72 -15.19
CA PHE A 255 10.27 -6.62 -15.08
C PHE A 255 8.96 -5.86 -15.39
N PRO A 256 8.24 -6.19 -16.50
CA PRO A 256 7.11 -5.38 -16.96
C PRO A 256 6.02 -5.11 -15.92
N PRO A 257 5.64 -6.07 -15.04
CA PRO A 257 4.66 -5.82 -13.98
C PRO A 257 5.06 -4.70 -13.00
N VAL A 258 6.36 -4.59 -12.68
CA VAL A 258 6.86 -3.54 -11.77
C VAL A 258 6.87 -2.19 -12.48
N ALA A 259 7.28 -2.15 -13.75
CA ALA A 259 7.22 -0.92 -14.55
C ALA A 259 5.80 -0.39 -14.68
N PHE A 260 4.82 -1.27 -14.91
CA PHE A 260 3.42 -0.88 -14.98
C PHE A 260 2.92 -0.32 -13.64
N ALA A 261 3.17 -1.02 -12.52
CA ALA A 261 2.76 -0.56 -11.20
C ALA A 261 3.38 0.81 -10.85
N ALA A 262 4.67 0.99 -11.10
CA ALA A 262 5.37 2.26 -10.92
C ALA A 262 4.79 3.38 -11.82
N GLY A 263 4.42 3.06 -13.05
CA GLY A 263 3.76 3.99 -13.96
C GLY A 263 2.41 4.47 -13.44
N ILE A 264 1.56 3.54 -12.99
CA ILE A 264 0.25 3.85 -12.40
C ILE A 264 0.39 4.69 -11.14
N GLN A 265 1.39 4.40 -10.29
CA GLN A 265 1.65 5.20 -9.10
C GLN A 265 1.95 6.66 -9.45
N ARG A 266 2.83 6.92 -10.43
CA ARG A 266 3.18 8.28 -10.87
C ARG A 266 2.00 9.04 -11.46
N VAL A 267 1.14 8.36 -12.23
CA VAL A 267 -0.12 8.93 -12.72
C VAL A 267 -1.07 9.25 -11.57
N GLY A 268 -1.11 8.40 -10.54
CA GLY A 268 -1.87 8.62 -9.32
C GLY A 268 -1.43 9.85 -8.53
N GLU A 269 -0.12 10.02 -8.35
CA GLU A 269 0.46 11.20 -7.68
C GLU A 269 0.18 12.48 -8.47
N SER A 270 0.45 12.47 -9.79
CA SER A 270 0.20 13.63 -10.66
C SER A 270 -1.28 14.01 -10.71
N GLY A 271 -2.18 13.03 -10.70
CA GLY A 271 -3.62 13.28 -10.63
C GLY A 271 -4.06 13.89 -9.30
N ALA A 272 -3.42 13.53 -8.19
CA ALA A 272 -3.73 14.12 -6.87
C ALA A 272 -3.31 15.60 -6.81
N ASP A 273 -2.16 15.93 -7.37
CA ASP A 273 -1.66 17.31 -7.42
C ASP A 273 -2.59 18.23 -8.24
N ILE A 274 -3.12 17.74 -9.37
CA ILE A 274 -4.06 18.50 -10.20
C ILE A 274 -5.37 18.78 -9.47
N ASP A 275 -5.90 17.81 -8.72
CA ASP A 275 -7.14 17.99 -7.95
C ASP A 275 -6.94 18.97 -6.79
N LEU A 276 -5.78 18.93 -6.13
CA LEU A 276 -5.41 19.91 -5.12
C LEU A 276 -5.31 21.32 -5.72
N ALA A 277 -4.68 21.47 -6.89
CA ALA A 277 -4.60 22.74 -7.58
C ALA A 277 -5.99 23.27 -7.99
N GLY A 278 -6.88 22.39 -8.47
CA GLY A 278 -8.25 22.74 -8.85
C GLY A 278 -9.16 23.11 -7.67
N ARG A 279 -8.84 22.68 -6.43
CA ARG A 279 -9.59 23.05 -5.22
C ARG A 279 -9.11 24.36 -4.58
N LEU A 280 -7.91 24.82 -4.93
CA LEU A 280 -7.29 26.03 -4.39
C LEU A 280 -7.42 27.26 -5.30
N GLY A 281 -7.83 27.07 -6.57
CA GLY A 281 -8.15 28.14 -7.53
C GLY A 281 -9.64 28.40 -7.64
#